data_AF-A0A9D6JNJ3-F1
#
_entry.id   AF-A0A9D6JNJ3-F1
#
_cell.length_a   1.000
_cell.length_b   1.000
_cell.length_c   1.000
_cell.angle_alpha   90.00
_cell.angle_beta   90.00
_cell.angle_gamma   90.00
#
_symmetry.space_group_name_H-M   'P 1'
#
loop_
_entity.id
_entity.type
_entity.pdbx_description
1 polymer ?
#
loop_
_entity_poly.entity_id
_entity_poly.type
_entity_poly.pdbx_seq_one_letter_code
_entity_poly.pdbx_strand_id
1 'polypeptide(L)'
;MLGLLAAGGIYWRSHRNVPSLSLADEALAARFEMLSKSGNSSCSATFTDSIMNMPPGARLQGSCCSPMDMHRYSEQVKGLNKYSHIPEIPPDPYDVDAALAKRMQRYYDVELTAQQQAAYDYAMENSHEKGPCCCKCWRWYVYGGLAKYLIQNYGFTGEQVTDVWNLSDGCGGAGDHAGH
;
A
#
# COMPACT_ATOMS: atom_id res chain seq x y z
N MET A 1 -5.70 -51.59 -61.02
CA MET A 1 -6.17 -50.28 -60.52
C MET A 1 -6.16 -50.38 -59.00
N LEU A 2 -5.08 -49.95 -58.32
CA LEU A 2 -4.88 -48.60 -57.75
C LEU A 2 -5.93 -48.19 -56.70
N GLY A 3 -5.48 -47.91 -55.46
CA GLY A 3 -6.18 -47.12 -54.45
C GLY A 3 -5.99 -47.63 -53.00
N LEU A 4 -4.86 -47.32 -52.34
CA LEU A 4 -4.65 -46.23 -51.34
C LEU A 4 -5.43 -46.40 -50.02
N LEU A 5 -4.75 -46.82 -48.94
CA LEU A 5 -3.98 -46.04 -47.92
C LEU A 5 -4.84 -45.59 -46.72
N ALA A 6 -4.60 -46.25 -45.58
CA ALA A 6 -5.08 -45.86 -44.27
C ALA A 6 -4.27 -44.66 -43.74
N ALA A 7 -4.95 -43.58 -43.37
CA ALA A 7 -4.33 -42.43 -42.69
C ALA A 7 -4.72 -42.47 -41.20
N GLY A 8 -3.80 -42.94 -40.37
CA GLY A 8 -3.87 -42.79 -38.91
C GLY A 8 -3.50 -41.37 -38.51
N GLY A 9 -4.46 -40.61 -37.98
CA GLY A 9 -4.21 -39.28 -37.42
C GLY A 9 -3.65 -39.38 -36.00
N ILE A 10 -2.38 -39.03 -35.84
CA ILE A 10 -1.75 -38.84 -34.52
C ILE A 10 -2.21 -37.48 -33.98
N TYR A 11 -3.12 -37.48 -33.01
CA TYR A 11 -3.48 -36.27 -32.28
C TYR A 11 -2.38 -35.89 -31.30
N TRP A 12 -1.54 -34.93 -31.66
CA TRP A 12 -0.65 -34.22 -30.74
C TRP A 12 -1.49 -33.32 -29.82
N ARG A 13 -1.73 -33.79 -28.59
CA ARG A 13 -2.35 -32.98 -27.53
C ARG A 13 -1.28 -32.00 -27.02
N SER A 14 -1.33 -30.77 -27.51
CA SER A 14 -0.54 -29.65 -26.99
C SER A 14 -0.89 -29.43 -25.51
N HIS A 15 -0.01 -29.88 -24.62
CA HIS A 15 -0.07 -29.53 -23.20
C HIS A 15 0.29 -28.05 -23.08
N ARG A 16 -0.73 -27.19 -23.01
CA ARG A 16 -0.54 -25.81 -22.58
C ARG A 16 -0.03 -25.84 -21.14
N ASN A 17 1.20 -25.38 -20.92
CA ASN A 17 1.71 -25.06 -19.59
C ASN A 17 0.84 -23.92 -19.04
N VAL A 18 -0.11 -24.26 -18.17
CA VAL A 18 -0.76 -23.25 -17.32
C VAL A 18 0.28 -22.87 -16.26
N PRO A 19 0.68 -21.59 -16.16
CA PRO A 19 1.60 -21.17 -15.11
C PRO A 19 0.96 -21.47 -13.76
N SER A 20 1.58 -22.33 -12.95
CA SER A 20 1.20 -22.50 -11.55
C SER A 20 1.60 -21.23 -10.80
N LEU A 21 0.61 -20.50 -10.25
CA LEU A 21 0.88 -19.41 -9.31
C LEU A 21 1.69 -19.95 -8.13
N SER A 22 2.65 -19.16 -7.62
CA SER A 22 3.39 -19.56 -6.43
C SER A 22 2.49 -19.45 -5.19
N LEU A 23 2.78 -20.20 -4.13
CA LEU A 23 2.07 -20.07 -2.84
C LEU A 23 2.07 -18.63 -2.31
N ALA A 24 3.13 -17.85 -2.61
CA ALA A 24 3.22 -16.45 -2.24
C ALA A 24 2.23 -15.58 -3.05
N ASP A 25 2.08 -15.86 -4.35
CA ASP A 25 1.12 -15.17 -5.21
C ASP A 25 -0.33 -15.49 -4.83
N GLU A 26 -0.62 -16.76 -4.49
CA GLU A 26 -1.92 -17.17 -3.98
C GLU A 26 -2.26 -16.48 -2.65
N ALA A 27 -1.30 -16.43 -1.72
CA ALA A 27 -1.47 -15.74 -0.44
C ALA A 27 -1.63 -14.22 -0.59
N LEU A 28 -1.00 -13.62 -1.61
CA LEU A 28 -1.15 -12.20 -1.92
C LEU A 28 -2.53 -11.93 -2.54
N ALA A 29 -2.97 -12.75 -3.49
CA ALA A 29 -4.29 -12.65 -4.10
C ALA A 29 -5.42 -12.83 -3.07
N ALA A 30 -5.29 -13.79 -2.14
CA ALA A 30 -6.25 -13.99 -1.07
C ALA A 30 -6.36 -12.77 -0.13
N ARG A 31 -5.22 -12.12 0.18
CA ARG A 31 -5.20 -10.88 0.95
C ARG A 31 -5.86 -9.73 0.20
N PHE A 32 -5.56 -9.55 -1.08
CA PHE A 32 -6.21 -8.56 -1.93
C PHE A 32 -7.74 -8.73 -1.94
N GLU A 33 -8.23 -9.95 -2.15
CA GLU A 33 -9.66 -10.25 -2.17
C GLU A 33 -10.35 -9.88 -0.85
N MET A 34 -9.70 -10.15 0.27
CA MET A 34 -10.21 -9.78 1.60
C MET A 34 -10.23 -8.26 1.79
N LEU A 35 -9.12 -7.57 1.54
CA LEU A 35 -8.98 -6.14 1.78
C LEU A 35 -9.85 -5.29 0.84
N SER A 36 -10.00 -5.72 -0.41
CA SER A 36 -10.80 -5.01 -1.43
C SER A 36 -12.31 -5.07 -1.18
N LYS A 37 -12.79 -6.07 -0.42
CA LYS A 37 -14.21 -6.31 -0.16
C LYS A 37 -14.65 -6.04 1.27
N SER A 38 -13.73 -6.04 2.23
CA SER A 38 -14.07 -6.01 3.67
C SER A 38 -13.32 -4.92 4.44
N GLY A 39 -12.91 -3.85 3.76
CA GLY A 39 -12.29 -2.69 4.38
C GLY A 39 -13.23 -1.89 5.28
N ASN A 40 -12.65 -1.20 6.26
CA ASN A 40 -13.32 -0.23 7.13
C ASN A 40 -12.79 1.20 6.95
N SER A 41 -11.70 1.36 6.19
CA SER A 41 -11.04 2.64 6.00
C SER A 41 -11.94 3.61 5.26
N SER A 42 -12.05 4.82 5.79
CA SER A 42 -12.80 5.91 5.17
C SER A 42 -11.99 7.19 5.26
N CYS A 43 -11.97 7.95 4.17
CA CYS A 43 -11.34 9.26 4.10
C CYS A 43 -12.29 10.34 4.69
N SER A 44 -12.66 10.18 5.96
CA SER A 44 -13.57 11.07 6.71
C SER A 44 -12.99 11.51 8.05
N ALA A 45 -13.44 12.69 8.53
CA ALA A 45 -13.07 13.19 9.86
C ALA A 45 -13.53 12.23 10.97
N THR A 46 -14.78 11.74 10.89
CA THR A 46 -15.33 10.78 11.85
C THR A 46 -14.48 9.52 11.98
N PHE A 47 -13.98 8.97 10.87
CA PHE A 47 -13.10 7.80 10.93
C PHE A 47 -11.76 8.17 11.57
N THR A 48 -11.18 9.31 11.18
CA THR A 48 -9.94 9.85 11.78
C THR A 48 -10.03 9.97 13.30
N ASP A 49 -11.14 10.51 13.81
CA ASP A 49 -11.36 10.68 15.25
C ASP A 49 -11.59 9.34 15.96
N SER A 50 -12.21 8.38 15.27
CA SER A 50 -12.48 7.05 15.82
C SER A 50 -11.22 6.23 16.11
N ILE A 51 -10.12 6.49 15.37
CA ILE A 51 -8.88 5.72 15.48
C ILE A 51 -8.37 5.70 16.92
N MET A 52 -8.42 6.84 17.60
CA MET A 52 -7.94 6.98 18.99
C MET A 52 -8.66 6.05 19.98
N ASN A 53 -9.89 5.66 19.67
CA ASN A 53 -10.74 4.82 20.51
C ASN A 53 -10.77 3.34 20.07
N MET A 54 -10.10 2.97 18.96
CA MET A 54 -10.07 1.58 18.50
C MET A 54 -9.42 0.65 19.54
N PRO A 55 -9.94 -0.57 19.77
CA PRO A 55 -9.34 -1.49 20.73
C PRO A 55 -7.98 -2.02 20.26
N PRO A 56 -7.12 -2.54 21.16
CA PRO A 56 -5.90 -3.25 20.78
C PRO A 56 -6.20 -4.38 19.78
N GLY A 57 -5.34 -4.55 18.78
CA GLY A 57 -5.51 -5.55 17.73
C GLY A 57 -6.52 -5.18 16.63
N ALA A 58 -7.24 -4.06 16.76
CA ALA A 58 -8.02 -3.50 15.67
C ALA A 58 -7.12 -3.09 14.50
N ARG A 59 -7.68 -3.10 13.29
CA ARG A 59 -6.96 -2.83 12.04
C ARG A 59 -7.73 -1.84 11.18
N LEU A 60 -7.00 -0.97 10.50
CA LEU A 60 -7.51 -0.05 9.49
C LEU A 60 -7.28 -0.71 8.14
N GLN A 61 -8.36 -1.12 7.48
CA GLN A 61 -8.29 -2.03 6.35
C GLN A 61 -8.97 -1.48 5.10
N GLY A 62 -8.41 -1.80 3.93
CA GLY A 62 -8.94 -1.45 2.62
C GLY A 62 -8.59 -0.04 2.15
N SER A 63 -9.07 0.30 0.94
CA SER A 63 -8.86 1.60 0.32
C SER A 63 -9.91 2.63 0.77
N CYS A 64 -9.57 3.92 0.73
CA CYS A 64 -10.46 4.97 1.23
C CYS A 64 -11.13 5.85 0.13
N CYS A 65 -10.63 5.86 -1.11
CA CYS A 65 -11.10 6.76 -2.18
C CYS A 65 -11.61 6.00 -3.42
N SER A 66 -10.83 5.04 -3.91
CA SER A 66 -11.11 4.24 -5.11
C SER A 66 -11.02 2.75 -4.80
N PRO A 67 -11.65 1.86 -5.60
CA PRO A 67 -11.45 0.42 -5.49
C PRO A 67 -9.97 0.03 -5.59
N MET A 68 -9.52 -0.97 -4.84
CA MET A 68 -8.14 -1.46 -4.94
C MET A 68 -7.87 -2.06 -6.32
N ASP A 69 -6.62 -1.92 -6.78
CA ASP A 69 -6.12 -2.55 -8.01
C ASP A 69 -5.08 -3.62 -7.67
N MET A 70 -5.24 -4.83 -8.23
CA MET A 70 -4.40 -5.97 -7.86
C MET A 70 -2.95 -5.81 -8.36
N HIS A 71 -2.76 -5.22 -9.54
CA HIS A 71 -1.43 -5.00 -10.08
C HIS A 71 -0.66 -4.03 -9.19
N ARG A 72 -1.26 -2.87 -8.90
CA ARG A 72 -0.69 -1.87 -8.00
C ARG A 72 -0.46 -2.40 -6.59
N TYR A 73 -1.43 -3.12 -6.02
CA TYR A 73 -1.28 -3.73 -4.69
C TYR A 73 -0.06 -4.66 -4.63
N SER A 74 0.17 -5.45 -5.69
CA SER A 74 1.34 -6.34 -5.75
C SER A 74 2.65 -5.56 -5.75
N GLU A 75 2.74 -4.47 -6.50
CA GLU A 75 3.93 -3.62 -6.56
C GLU A 75 4.20 -2.94 -5.22
N GLN A 76 3.15 -2.44 -4.57
CA GLN A 76 3.26 -1.77 -3.27
C GLN A 76 3.78 -2.71 -2.18
N VAL A 77 3.15 -3.88 -2.02
CA VAL A 77 3.59 -4.88 -1.01
C VAL A 77 5.02 -5.36 -1.30
N LYS A 78 5.36 -5.60 -2.56
CA LYS A 78 6.74 -5.99 -2.94
C LYS A 78 7.75 -4.88 -2.68
N GLY A 79 7.41 -3.64 -3.02
CA GLY A 79 8.25 -2.48 -2.81
C GLY A 79 8.51 -2.19 -1.33
N LEU A 80 7.49 -2.32 -0.48
CA LEU A 80 7.59 -2.10 0.97
C LEU A 80 8.53 -3.11 1.66
N ASN A 81 8.78 -4.28 1.07
CA ASN A 81 9.73 -5.24 1.63
C ASN A 81 11.13 -4.66 1.87
N LYS A 82 11.55 -3.64 1.10
CA LYS A 82 12.85 -2.97 1.33
C LYS A 82 12.93 -2.28 2.69
N TYR A 83 11.79 -1.95 3.28
CA TYR A 83 11.65 -1.32 4.59
C TYR A 83 11.25 -2.30 5.70
N SER A 84 11.24 -3.61 5.43
CA SER A 84 10.81 -4.65 6.39
C SER A 84 11.57 -4.68 7.72
N HIS A 85 12.75 -4.05 7.78
CA HIS A 85 13.54 -3.90 9.01
C HIS A 85 13.07 -2.76 9.92
N ILE A 86 12.12 -1.93 9.46
CA ILE A 86 11.55 -0.81 10.21
C ILE A 86 10.11 -1.17 10.61
N PRO A 87 9.85 -1.54 11.88
CA PRO A 87 8.55 -2.08 12.29
C PRO A 87 7.42 -1.04 12.24
N GLU A 88 7.73 0.25 12.18
CA GLU A 88 6.75 1.33 12.06
C GLU A 88 6.25 1.56 10.63
N ILE A 89 6.91 1.00 9.60
CA ILE A 89 6.41 1.03 8.22
C ILE A 89 5.53 -0.20 8.01
N PRO A 90 4.21 -0.04 7.83
CA PRO A 90 3.34 -1.18 7.56
C PRO A 90 3.78 -1.93 6.30
N PRO A 91 3.92 -3.26 6.33
CA PRO A 91 4.31 -4.03 5.15
C PRO A 91 3.19 -4.14 4.10
N ASP A 92 1.96 -3.83 4.49
CA ASP A 92 0.79 -3.78 3.62
C ASP A 92 0.12 -2.41 3.76
N PRO A 93 0.01 -1.61 2.68
CA PRO A 93 -0.52 -0.26 2.76
C PRO A 93 -2.03 -0.23 3.04
N TYR A 94 -2.74 -1.34 2.83
CA TYR A 94 -4.18 -1.47 3.05
C TYR A 94 -4.51 -2.25 4.33
N ASP A 95 -3.54 -2.60 5.17
CA ASP A 95 -3.77 -3.28 6.44
C ASP A 95 -2.87 -2.73 7.57
N VAL A 96 -3.36 -1.71 8.27
CA VAL A 96 -2.57 -0.98 9.28
C VAL A 96 -3.05 -1.31 10.69
N ASP A 97 -2.12 -1.64 11.59
CA ASP A 97 -2.43 -1.85 13.01
C ASP A 97 -2.90 -0.55 13.68
N ALA A 98 -4.03 -0.59 14.40
CA ALA A 98 -4.60 0.60 15.02
C ALA A 98 -3.70 1.19 16.11
N ALA A 99 -2.93 0.38 16.84
CA ALA A 99 -2.01 0.91 17.84
C ALA A 99 -0.84 1.64 17.19
N LEU A 100 -0.33 1.15 16.07
CA LEU A 100 0.65 1.88 15.25
C LEU A 100 0.06 3.19 14.72
N ALA A 101 -1.14 3.14 14.11
CA ALA A 101 -1.82 4.33 13.59
C ALA A 101 -1.98 5.41 14.67
N LYS A 102 -2.45 5.06 15.87
CA LYS A 102 -2.55 5.98 17.01
C LYS A 102 -1.22 6.64 17.37
N ARG A 103 -0.14 5.86 17.40
CA ARG A 103 1.20 6.39 17.75
C ARG A 103 1.66 7.38 16.69
N MET A 104 1.56 7.01 15.42
CA MET A 104 2.00 7.89 14.33
C MET A 104 1.12 9.13 14.20
N GLN A 105 -0.20 9.01 14.40
CA GLN A 105 -1.11 10.17 14.42
C GLN A 105 -0.73 11.17 15.52
N ARG A 106 -0.35 10.73 16.72
CA ARG A 106 0.16 11.62 17.78
C ARG A 106 1.50 12.28 17.39
N TYR A 107 2.29 11.62 16.56
CA TYR A 107 3.57 12.14 16.08
C TYR A 107 3.40 13.22 15.00
N TYR A 108 2.19 13.40 14.45
CA TYR A 108 1.92 14.39 13.41
C TYR A 108 2.23 15.82 13.86
N ASP A 109 1.96 16.17 15.12
CA ASP A 109 2.18 17.52 15.66
C ASP A 109 3.59 17.68 16.28
N VAL A 110 4.47 16.68 16.18
CA VAL A 110 5.85 16.81 16.63
C VAL A 110 6.59 17.80 15.73
N GLU A 111 7.29 18.73 16.36
CA GLU A 111 8.11 19.73 15.67
C GLU A 111 9.39 19.09 15.10
N LEU A 112 9.73 19.49 13.88
CA LEU A 112 10.98 19.12 13.21
C LEU A 112 11.99 20.26 13.33
N THR A 113 13.28 19.93 13.36
CA THR A 113 14.31 20.96 13.14
C THR A 113 14.23 21.48 11.69
N ALA A 114 14.83 22.64 11.40
CA ALA A 114 14.79 23.19 10.04
C ALA A 114 15.32 22.22 8.96
N GLN A 115 16.38 21.45 9.26
CA GLN A 115 16.92 20.45 8.34
C GLN A 115 15.95 19.27 8.14
N GLN A 116 15.33 18.80 9.21
CA GLN A 116 14.35 17.72 9.15
C GLN A 116 13.08 18.16 8.40
N GLN A 117 12.64 19.40 8.63
CA GLN A 117 11.51 19.99 7.94
C GLN A 117 11.76 20.08 6.44
N ALA A 118 12.97 20.42 6.00
CA ALA A 118 13.32 20.43 4.58
C ALA A 118 13.16 19.04 3.92
N ALA A 119 13.48 17.95 4.63
CA ALA A 119 13.22 16.59 4.13
C ALA A 119 11.71 16.29 4.04
N TYR A 120 10.95 16.68 5.06
CA TYR A 120 9.49 16.52 5.06
C TYR A 120 8.82 17.31 3.92
N ASP A 121 9.20 18.58 3.73
CA ASP A 121 8.67 19.47 2.70
C ASP A 121 9.01 18.97 1.30
N TYR A 122 10.24 18.48 1.10
CA TYR A 122 10.60 17.80 -0.14
C TYR A 122 9.63 16.66 -0.44
N ALA A 123 9.30 15.83 0.55
CA ALA A 123 8.38 14.72 0.33
C ALA A 123 6.95 15.18 0.01
N MET A 124 6.50 16.27 0.63
CA MET A 124 5.21 16.90 0.32
C MET A 124 5.16 17.36 -1.13
N GLU A 125 6.25 17.90 -1.67
CA GLU A 125 6.30 18.38 -3.05
C GLU A 125 6.48 17.26 -4.09
N ASN A 126 7.15 16.17 -3.72
CA ASN A 126 7.62 15.16 -4.68
C ASN A 126 6.87 13.82 -4.62
N SER A 127 6.08 13.57 -3.58
CA SER A 127 5.15 12.43 -3.58
C SER A 127 4.09 12.57 -4.65
N HIS A 128 3.56 11.42 -5.08
CA HIS A 128 2.55 11.33 -6.12
C HIS A 128 1.31 12.15 -5.75
N GLU A 129 0.85 12.03 -4.49
CA GLU A 129 -0.33 12.73 -3.97
C GLU A 129 -0.06 14.14 -3.47
N LYS A 130 1.15 14.67 -3.65
CA LYS A 130 1.59 15.95 -3.05
C LYS A 130 1.39 16.00 -1.53
N GLY A 131 1.69 14.87 -0.90
CA GLY A 131 1.55 14.61 0.52
C GLY A 131 1.42 13.10 0.82
N PRO A 132 1.23 12.75 2.10
CA PRO A 132 1.02 11.36 2.55
C PRO A 132 -0.27 10.70 2.03
N CYS A 133 -1.21 11.50 1.51
CA CYS A 133 -2.49 11.05 0.96
C CYS A 133 -3.09 12.17 0.09
N CYS A 134 -3.98 11.84 -0.85
CA CYS A 134 -4.66 12.81 -1.72
C CYS A 134 -5.54 13.81 -0.95
N CYS A 135 -5.95 13.47 0.28
CA CYS A 135 -6.79 14.30 1.12
C CYS A 135 -6.30 14.31 2.57
N LYS A 136 -6.69 15.35 3.33
CA LYS A 136 -6.39 15.47 4.77
C LYS A 136 -7.27 14.56 5.64
N CYS A 137 -7.23 13.26 5.37
CA CYS A 137 -7.89 12.21 6.14
C CYS A 137 -6.95 11.60 7.18
N TRP A 138 -7.37 10.53 7.84
CA TRP A 138 -6.53 9.80 8.80
C TRP A 138 -5.17 9.39 8.25
N ARG A 139 -5.07 8.98 6.97
CA ARG A 139 -3.78 8.60 6.36
C ARG A 139 -2.85 9.79 6.31
N TRP A 140 -3.37 10.99 6.06
CA TRP A 140 -2.55 12.20 6.07
C TRP A 140 -1.87 12.41 7.41
N TYR A 141 -2.62 12.28 8.51
CA TYR A 141 -2.10 12.47 9.85
C TYR A 141 -1.20 11.31 10.29
N VAL A 142 -1.60 10.07 10.01
CA VAL A 142 -0.84 8.87 10.37
C VAL A 142 0.47 8.79 9.58
N TYR A 143 0.44 8.88 8.25
CA TYR A 143 1.64 8.77 7.43
C TYR A 143 2.48 10.05 7.44
N GLY A 144 1.88 11.22 7.68
CA GLY A 144 2.61 12.45 8.00
C GLY A 144 3.39 12.32 9.30
N GLY A 145 2.77 11.79 10.36
CA GLY A 145 3.47 11.51 11.61
C GLY A 145 4.51 10.40 11.49
N LEU A 146 4.25 9.37 10.68
CA LEU A 146 5.24 8.35 10.35
C LEU A 146 6.46 8.96 9.66
N ALA A 147 6.28 9.85 8.68
CA ALA A 147 7.40 10.52 8.03
C ALA A 147 8.24 11.32 9.03
N LYS A 148 7.60 12.09 9.91
CA LYS A 148 8.30 12.82 10.98
C LYS A 148 9.09 11.88 11.89
N TYR A 149 8.49 10.74 12.27
CA TYR A 149 9.14 9.71 13.06
C TYR A 149 10.36 9.11 12.34
N LEU A 150 10.23 8.77 11.05
CA LEU A 150 11.31 8.22 10.24
C LEU A 150 12.46 9.22 10.06
N ILE A 151 12.15 10.49 9.81
CA ILE A 151 13.15 11.55 9.69
C ILE A 151 13.94 11.70 11.00
N GLN A 152 13.25 11.74 12.15
CA GLN A 152 13.91 11.96 13.45
C GLN A 152 14.68 10.75 13.97
N ASN A 153 14.14 9.54 13.78
CA ASN A 153 14.65 8.34 14.44
C ASN A 153 15.47 7.44 13.50
N TYR A 154 15.26 7.55 12.19
CA TYR A 154 15.97 6.76 11.18
C TYR A 154 16.78 7.62 10.20
N GLY A 155 16.74 8.95 10.32
CA GLY A 155 17.50 9.86 9.47
C GLY A 155 17.04 9.85 8.02
N PHE A 156 15.76 9.54 7.75
CA PHE A 156 15.24 9.47 6.39
C PHE A 156 15.38 10.81 5.65
N THR A 157 15.82 10.76 4.40
CA THR A 157 15.81 11.90 3.49
C THR A 157 14.42 12.14 2.90
N GLY A 158 14.22 13.27 2.23
CA GLY A 158 12.97 13.57 1.56
C GLY A 158 12.61 12.53 0.49
N GLU A 159 13.58 12.05 -0.26
CA GLU A 159 13.39 11.00 -1.28
C GLU A 159 12.94 9.69 -0.66
N GLN A 160 13.50 9.30 0.49
CA GLN A 160 13.08 8.08 1.18
C GLN A 160 11.67 8.21 1.74
N VAL A 161 11.28 9.39 2.26
CA VAL A 161 9.91 9.64 2.70
C VAL A 161 8.94 9.65 1.51
N THR A 162 9.29 10.31 0.40
CA THR A 162 8.51 10.28 -0.85
C THR A 162 8.22 8.85 -1.27
N ASP A 163 9.24 8.02 -1.30
CA ASP A 163 9.11 6.64 -1.72
C ASP A 163 8.28 5.79 -0.75
N VAL A 164 8.42 5.98 0.57
CA VAL A 164 7.53 5.36 1.56
C VAL A 164 6.09 5.78 1.33
N TRP A 165 5.79 7.07 1.13
CA TRP A 165 4.42 7.53 0.90
C TRP A 165 3.84 6.98 -0.41
N ASN A 166 4.59 6.98 -1.50
CA ASN A 166 4.12 6.46 -2.79
C ASN A 166 3.81 4.97 -2.72
N LEU A 167 4.67 4.19 -2.05
CA LEU A 167 4.42 2.76 -1.81
C LEU A 167 3.29 2.52 -0.80
N SER A 168 3.13 3.43 0.17
CA SER A 168 2.13 3.32 1.23
C SER A 168 0.76 3.87 0.86
N ASP A 169 0.60 4.40 -0.36
CA ASP A 169 -0.65 5.01 -0.78
C ASP A 169 -1.80 3.98 -0.77
N GLY A 170 -2.75 4.20 0.14
CA GLY A 170 -3.95 3.37 0.28
C GLY A 170 -5.22 4.04 -0.23
N CYS A 171 -5.12 5.05 -1.11
CA CYS A 171 -6.29 5.67 -1.75
C CYS A 171 -7.03 4.67 -2.66
N GLY A 172 -6.34 3.67 -3.20
CA GLY A 172 -6.86 2.70 -4.19
C GLY A 172 -6.66 3.19 -5.63
N GLY A 173 -7.26 2.53 -6.61
CA GLY A 173 -7.14 2.85 -8.03
C GLY A 173 -5.81 2.42 -8.66
N ALA A 174 -5.76 2.44 -9.99
CA ALA A 174 -4.60 1.99 -10.76
C ALA A 174 -3.43 2.99 -10.80
N GLY A 175 -3.57 4.18 -10.21
CA GLY A 175 -2.53 5.23 -10.22
C GLY A 175 -2.87 6.40 -9.30
N ASP A 176 -2.14 7.50 -9.51
CA ASP A 176 -2.14 8.70 -8.67
C ASP A 176 -3.43 9.52 -8.80
N HIS A 177 -3.86 10.15 -7.71
CA HIS A 177 -5.07 10.96 -7.58
C HIS A 177 -4.80 12.47 -7.46
N ALA A 178 -3.57 12.91 -7.78
CA ALA A 178 -3.20 14.32 -7.69
C ALA A 178 -3.99 15.18 -8.68
N GLY A 179 -5.13 15.71 -8.22
CA GLY A 179 -6.00 16.58 -9.02
C GLY A 179 -7.48 16.55 -8.66
N HIS A 180 -7.86 16.08 -7.46
CA HIS A 180 -9.25 16.07 -6.98
C HIS A 180 -9.48 17.14 -5.90
#